data_AF-A0AAV9P544-F1
#
_entry.id   AF-A0AAV9P544-F1
#
_cell.length_a   1.000
_cell.length_b   1.000
_cell.length_c   1.000
_cell.angle_alpha   90.00
_cell.angle_beta   90.00
_cell.angle_gamma   90.00
#
_symmetry.space_group_name_H-M   'P 1'
#
loop_
_entity.id
_entity.type
_entity.pdbx_description
1 polymer ?
#
loop_
_entity_poly.entity_id
_entity_poly.type
_entity_poly.pdbx_seq_one_letter_code
_entity_poly.pdbx_strand_id
1 'polypeptide(L)'
;MAMGSLYTDNSRKTLSSRKSGKPNSWSRYMKGASWVFAQQACYNRHAIVLTNAPPDVYSKRVHSSYREIEEPILRGCEAGRHTIQINYVHPAVPGAACFRYQTWPNNRSSEWFSFLECIAIKDIVKKIVQRTNLRRFEKVKELENVTPPYIESEKSISPATVCEGRKQETAQEKKVAKQLKVKREQQAARDKKAAKQLKAERKQQAAQQAAQQATQEQRAAKGLKAEREQQAARDKKAAKQFKAERKQQAAQQAAQRAAQEQRAAKRLKAERKQQAAQQAAQEQRVAKRLKAEREQQATRDKKAAKQFEAERKQQAAQQAAQEKEVAKRVKAEREQQAARDKKAARQLKVEREQHAAQQAAQERKAAKRLKAKALSAIIPTQHTH
;
A
#
# COMPACT_ATOMS: atom_id res chain seq x y z
N MET A 1 10.95 -20.57 17.98
CA MET A 1 12.38 -20.20 18.04
C MET A 1 12.58 -18.86 17.33
N ALA A 2 13.21 -17.87 17.98
CA ALA A 2 13.49 -16.57 17.40
C ALA A 2 14.88 -16.59 16.72
N MET A 3 14.91 -16.90 15.41
CA MET A 3 16.16 -16.97 14.64
C MET A 3 16.85 -15.59 14.46
N GLY A 4 16.09 -14.50 14.58
CA GLY A 4 16.62 -13.14 14.39
C GLY A 4 17.47 -12.62 15.54
N SER A 5 17.10 -12.91 16.80
CA SER A 5 17.74 -12.35 17.98
C SER A 5 19.08 -12.99 18.33
N LEU A 6 19.31 -14.23 17.88
CA LEU A 6 20.55 -14.97 18.14
C LEU A 6 21.79 -14.34 17.47
N TYR A 7 21.60 -13.43 16.52
CA TYR A 7 22.72 -12.86 15.73
C TYR A 7 22.85 -11.33 15.82
N THR A 8 21.88 -10.62 16.42
CA THR A 8 21.96 -9.14 16.59
C THR A 8 22.93 -8.70 17.68
N ASP A 9 23.26 -9.58 18.63
CA ASP A 9 24.11 -9.26 19.80
C ASP A 9 25.62 -9.46 19.58
N ASN A 10 26.06 -9.78 18.36
CA ASN A 10 27.50 -9.86 18.03
C ASN A 10 28.16 -8.48 17.84
N SER A 11 27.59 -7.42 18.44
CA SER A 11 28.15 -6.06 18.44
C SER A 11 29.44 -5.93 19.27
N ARG A 12 29.85 -6.96 20.03
CA ARG A 12 31.18 -6.99 20.65
C ARG A 12 32.20 -7.60 19.70
N LYS A 13 32.78 -6.71 18.88
CA LYS A 13 33.92 -6.91 17.97
C LYS A 13 33.59 -7.73 16.72
N THR A 14 33.32 -7.00 15.65
CA THR A 14 33.50 -7.50 14.29
C THR A 14 34.95 -7.96 14.15
N LEU A 15 35.18 -9.29 14.19
CA LEU A 15 36.35 -9.93 13.58
C LEU A 15 36.26 -9.73 12.07
N SER A 16 36.46 -8.48 11.68
CA SER A 16 36.69 -8.06 10.31
C SER A 16 38.01 -8.68 9.88
N SER A 17 37.89 -9.46 8.81
CA SER A 17 38.95 -9.85 7.90
C SER A 17 39.85 -11.01 8.32
N ARG A 18 40.13 -11.86 7.33
CA ARG A 18 41.08 -12.98 7.33
C ARG A 18 40.60 -14.26 8.01
N LYS A 19 39.65 -14.94 7.37
CA LYS A 19 39.88 -16.33 6.91
C LYS A 19 38.80 -16.78 5.92
N SER A 20 39.18 -16.72 4.65
CA SER A 20 38.83 -17.64 3.55
C SER A 20 37.49 -18.39 3.60
N GLY A 21 36.59 -18.06 2.67
CA GLY A 21 36.01 -19.11 1.82
C GLY A 21 34.50 -19.19 1.65
N LYS A 22 33.64 -18.55 2.47
CA LYS A 22 32.18 -18.66 2.27
C LYS A 22 31.43 -17.34 2.54
N PRO A 23 31.57 -16.32 1.68
CA PRO A 23 30.74 -15.09 1.75
C PRO A 23 29.23 -15.36 1.67
N ASN A 24 28.82 -16.56 1.26
CA ASN A 24 27.42 -16.92 1.03
C ASN A 24 26.70 -17.56 2.25
N SER A 25 27.39 -17.93 3.33
CA SER A 25 26.72 -18.59 4.47
C SER A 25 25.75 -17.64 5.18
N TRP A 26 26.17 -16.39 5.41
CA TRP A 26 25.33 -15.36 6.02
C TRP A 26 24.12 -14.99 5.16
N SER A 27 24.33 -14.75 3.87
CA SER A 27 23.23 -14.44 2.95
C SER A 27 22.22 -15.58 2.88
N ARG A 28 22.68 -16.84 2.80
CA ARG A 28 21.80 -18.02 2.84
C ARG A 28 21.04 -18.13 4.16
N TYR A 29 21.72 -17.89 5.28
CA TYR A 29 21.08 -17.87 6.59
C TYR A 29 19.96 -16.82 6.65
N MET A 30 20.26 -15.57 6.28
CA MET A 30 19.28 -14.48 6.28
C MET A 30 18.10 -14.75 5.34
N LYS A 31 18.36 -15.30 4.14
CA LYS A 31 17.31 -15.72 3.20
C LYS A 31 16.42 -16.80 3.81
N GLY A 32 17.00 -17.81 4.49
CA GLY A 32 16.25 -18.84 5.20
C GLY A 32 15.43 -18.28 6.38
N ALA A 33 16.01 -17.36 7.16
CA ALA A 33 15.31 -16.69 8.25
C ALA A 33 14.12 -15.84 7.75
N SER A 34 14.33 -15.07 6.67
CA SER A 34 13.28 -14.32 5.97
C SER A 34 12.15 -15.22 5.48
N TRP A 35 12.47 -16.39 4.91
CA TRP A 35 11.47 -17.36 4.47
C TRP A 35 10.59 -17.85 5.63
N VAL A 36 11.21 -18.28 6.73
CA VAL A 36 10.48 -18.75 7.93
C VAL A 36 9.65 -17.64 8.54
N PHE A 37 10.18 -16.41 8.57
CA PHE A 37 9.47 -15.24 9.07
C PHE A 37 8.21 -14.94 8.24
N ALA A 38 8.34 -14.89 6.90
CA ALA A 38 7.22 -14.64 6.01
C ALA A 38 6.14 -15.73 6.13
N GLN A 39 6.55 -17.00 6.20
CA GLN A 39 5.62 -18.11 6.40
C GLN A 39 4.87 -17.99 7.73
N GLN A 40 5.55 -17.58 8.80
CA GLN A 40 4.93 -17.36 10.10
C GLN A 40 3.96 -16.16 10.07
N ALA A 41 4.31 -15.09 9.36
CA ALA A 41 3.46 -13.92 9.19
C ALA A 41 2.17 -14.25 8.41
N CYS A 42 2.20 -15.20 7.49
CA CYS A 42 1.01 -15.64 6.75
C CYS A 42 -0.09 -16.20 7.65
N TYR A 43 0.23 -16.74 8.83
CA TYR A 43 -0.80 -17.21 9.77
C TYR A 43 -1.65 -16.07 10.35
N ASN A 44 -1.12 -14.85 10.45
CA ASN A 44 -1.77 -13.73 11.14
C ASN A 44 -2.79 -12.95 10.29
N ARG A 45 -3.16 -13.48 9.11
CA ARG A 45 -4.11 -12.91 8.12
C ARG A 45 -3.74 -11.52 7.56
N HIS A 46 -2.95 -10.71 8.25
CA HIS A 46 -2.49 -9.41 7.77
C HIS A 46 -0.99 -9.21 8.03
N ALA A 47 -0.30 -8.55 7.10
CA ALA A 47 1.09 -8.15 7.20
C ALA A 47 1.22 -6.64 7.03
N ILE A 48 2.06 -6.02 7.86
CA ILE A 48 2.43 -4.60 7.74
C ILE A 48 3.89 -4.55 7.31
N VAL A 49 4.16 -3.86 6.20
CA VAL A 49 5.50 -3.75 5.63
C VAL A 49 5.94 -2.31 5.69
N LEU A 50 7.07 -2.08 6.35
CA LEU A 50 7.70 -0.77 6.43
C LEU A 50 8.52 -0.56 5.16
N THR A 51 8.15 0.44 4.37
CA THR A 51 8.79 0.71 3.07
C THR A 51 9.11 2.19 2.92
N ASN A 52 10.00 2.50 1.97
CA ASN A 52 10.23 3.88 1.55
C ASN A 52 8.97 4.43 0.87
N ALA A 53 8.83 5.75 0.86
CA ALA A 53 7.71 6.38 0.19
C ALA A 53 7.82 6.22 -1.34
N PRO A 54 6.68 6.07 -2.05
CA PRO A 54 6.62 6.13 -3.50
C PRO A 54 7.31 7.40 -4.06
N PRO A 55 7.96 7.30 -5.24
CA PRO A 55 7.94 6.15 -6.16
C PRO A 55 8.89 5.00 -5.79
N ASP A 56 9.94 5.28 -5.00
CA ASP A 56 11.01 4.32 -4.67
C ASP A 56 10.65 3.43 -3.47
N VAL A 57 9.53 2.73 -3.54
CA VAL A 57 9.01 1.90 -2.43
C VAL A 57 10.00 0.81 -2.01
N TYR A 58 10.69 0.25 -3.00
CA TYR A 58 11.68 -0.81 -2.81
C TYR A 58 13.10 -0.25 -2.79
N SER A 59 13.99 -0.97 -2.12
CA SER A 59 15.43 -0.73 -2.26
C SER A 59 15.85 -0.84 -3.73
N LYS A 60 16.74 0.05 -4.18
CA LYS A 60 17.35 0.00 -5.52
C LYS A 60 18.24 -1.23 -5.73
N ARG A 61 18.47 -2.02 -4.67
CA ARG A 61 19.17 -3.30 -4.75
C ARG A 61 18.33 -4.30 -5.54
N VAL A 62 18.94 -4.90 -6.57
CA VAL A 62 18.30 -5.89 -7.44
C VAL A 62 17.73 -7.08 -6.64
N HIS A 63 18.46 -7.52 -5.61
CA HIS A 63 18.16 -8.73 -4.85
C HIS A 63 17.80 -8.44 -3.39
N SER A 64 16.69 -7.75 -3.14
CA SER A 64 16.19 -7.57 -1.77
C SER A 64 15.50 -8.84 -1.26
N SER A 65 15.79 -9.28 -0.04
CA SER A 65 15.12 -10.43 0.59
C SER A 65 13.60 -10.31 0.57
N TYR A 66 13.07 -9.09 0.79
CA TYR A 66 11.63 -8.85 0.73
C TYR A 66 11.02 -9.21 -0.63
N ARG A 67 11.53 -8.64 -1.73
CA ARG A 67 10.97 -8.87 -3.08
C ARG A 67 11.11 -10.31 -3.56
N GLU A 68 12.25 -10.95 -3.27
CA GLU A 68 12.55 -12.29 -3.79
C GLU A 68 11.90 -13.41 -2.99
N ILE A 69 11.74 -13.23 -1.67
CA ILE A 69 11.38 -14.31 -0.76
C ILE A 69 10.12 -13.96 0.01
N GLU A 70 10.11 -12.85 0.74
CA GLU A 70 9.04 -12.57 1.69
C GLU A 70 7.73 -12.21 0.97
N GLU A 71 7.79 -11.35 -0.05
CA GLU A 71 6.63 -10.84 -0.77
C GLU A 71 5.85 -11.93 -1.53
N PRO A 72 6.47 -12.86 -2.29
CA PRO A 72 5.76 -13.98 -2.90
C PRO A 72 5.04 -14.89 -1.89
N ILE A 73 5.69 -15.17 -0.75
CA ILE A 73 5.11 -15.98 0.33
C ILE A 73 3.92 -15.23 0.95
N LEU A 74 4.10 -13.94 1.25
CA LEU A 74 3.04 -13.06 1.77
C LEU A 74 1.90 -12.84 0.76
N ARG A 75 2.11 -13.00 -0.54
CA ARG A 75 1.00 -12.98 -1.53
C ARG A 75 0.28 -14.32 -1.65
N GLY A 76 0.86 -15.37 -1.07
CA GLY A 76 0.30 -16.73 -1.08
C GLY A 76 0.70 -17.56 -2.30
N CYS A 77 1.79 -17.21 -3.00
CA CYS A 77 2.23 -17.93 -4.20
C CYS A 77 2.72 -19.37 -3.93
N GLU A 78 3.32 -19.64 -2.77
CA GLU A 78 4.04 -20.92 -2.55
C GLU A 78 3.38 -21.89 -1.56
N ALA A 79 2.42 -21.45 -0.72
CA ALA A 79 2.03 -22.21 0.47
C ALA A 79 0.57 -22.69 0.52
N GLY A 80 -0.27 -22.42 -0.50
CA GLY A 80 -1.71 -22.74 -0.45
C GLY A 80 -2.46 -22.09 0.73
N ARG A 81 -1.81 -21.15 1.41
CA ARG A 81 -2.27 -20.41 2.59
C ARG A 81 -2.21 -18.95 2.22
N HIS A 82 -3.37 -18.29 2.22
CA HIS A 82 -3.49 -16.93 1.75
C HIS A 82 -3.31 -15.97 2.93
N THR A 83 -2.25 -15.17 2.89
CA THR A 83 -2.23 -13.91 3.64
C THR A 83 -3.33 -13.04 3.06
N ILE A 84 -4.25 -12.62 3.90
CA ILE A 84 -5.49 -11.98 3.45
C ILE A 84 -5.22 -10.52 3.09
N GLN A 85 -4.19 -9.89 3.68
CA GLN A 85 -3.94 -8.47 3.46
C GLN A 85 -2.48 -8.06 3.68
N ILE A 86 -1.88 -7.33 2.74
CA ILE A 86 -0.59 -6.64 2.92
C ILE A 86 -0.84 -5.14 2.91
N ASN A 87 -0.35 -4.43 3.94
CA ASN A 87 -0.45 -2.98 4.06
C ASN A 87 0.96 -2.37 4.11
N TYR A 88 1.17 -1.28 3.37
CA TYR A 88 2.42 -0.51 3.41
C TYR A 88 2.31 0.68 4.35
N VAL A 89 3.40 0.97 5.05
CA VAL A 89 3.56 2.12 5.96
C VAL A 89 4.89 2.80 5.65
N HIS A 90 4.89 4.13 5.67
CA HIS A 90 6.06 4.96 5.35
C HIS A 90 6.50 5.80 6.55
N PRO A 91 7.19 5.21 7.54
CA PRO A 91 7.55 5.91 8.77
C PRO A 91 8.52 7.07 8.55
N ALA A 92 9.28 7.04 7.45
CA ALA A 92 10.24 8.10 7.10
C ALA A 92 9.57 9.40 6.63
N VAL A 93 8.28 9.39 6.29
CA VAL A 93 7.54 10.60 5.89
C VAL A 93 6.87 11.23 7.12
N PRO A 94 7.23 12.46 7.52
CA PRO A 94 6.61 13.13 8.64
C PRO A 94 5.08 13.21 8.49
N GLY A 95 4.35 12.80 9.53
CA GLY A 95 2.88 12.76 9.52
C GLY A 95 2.26 11.53 8.85
N ALA A 96 3.05 10.69 8.17
CA ALA A 96 2.58 9.46 7.55
C ALA A 96 2.69 8.20 8.44
N ALA A 97 3.24 8.32 9.65
CA ALA A 97 3.45 7.17 10.54
C ALA A 97 2.16 6.38 10.86
N CYS A 98 1.02 7.06 10.87
CA CYS A 98 -0.30 6.43 11.10
C CYS A 98 -1.02 6.07 9.80
N PHE A 99 -0.50 6.49 8.64
CA PHE A 99 -1.11 6.20 7.35
C PHE A 99 -0.62 4.85 6.84
N ARG A 100 -1.58 4.00 6.48
CA ARG A 100 -1.34 2.72 5.85
C ARG A 100 -2.31 2.54 4.71
N TYR A 101 -1.86 1.93 3.63
CA TYR A 101 -2.70 1.58 2.50
C TYR A 101 -2.44 0.14 2.09
N GLN A 102 -3.49 -0.50 1.58
CA GLN A 102 -3.44 -1.88 1.16
C GLN A 102 -2.71 -2.00 -0.19
N THR A 103 -1.83 -2.98 -0.33
CA THR A 103 -1.18 -3.30 -1.60
C THR A 103 -1.59 -4.67 -2.14
N TRP A 104 -2.06 -5.56 -1.28
CA TRP A 104 -2.57 -6.89 -1.64
C TRP A 104 -3.74 -7.32 -0.76
N PRO A 105 -4.75 -8.05 -1.28
CA PRO A 105 -5.00 -8.32 -2.71
C PRO A 105 -5.46 -7.09 -3.49
N ASN A 106 -6.03 -6.08 -2.81
CA ASN A 106 -6.48 -4.86 -3.45
C ASN A 106 -5.39 -3.80 -3.38
N ASN A 107 -4.88 -3.37 -4.53
CA ASN A 107 -3.91 -2.28 -4.59
C ASN A 107 -4.61 -0.92 -4.43
N ARG A 108 -4.41 -0.30 -3.27
CA ARG A 108 -4.92 1.02 -2.88
C ARG A 108 -3.81 2.06 -2.82
N SER A 109 -2.77 1.91 -3.63
CA SER A 109 -1.68 2.89 -3.71
C SER A 109 -2.16 4.31 -4.11
N SER A 110 -3.32 4.44 -4.75
CA SER A 110 -3.95 5.75 -5.01
C SER A 110 -4.31 6.52 -3.74
N GLU A 111 -4.68 5.83 -2.65
CA GLU A 111 -5.01 6.46 -1.38
C GLU A 111 -3.80 7.19 -0.78
N TRP A 112 -2.58 6.68 -1.02
CA TRP A 112 -1.34 7.36 -0.62
C TRP A 112 -1.17 8.71 -1.33
N PHE A 113 -1.44 8.78 -2.63
CA PHE A 113 -1.32 10.03 -3.38
C PHE A 113 -2.36 11.05 -2.91
N SER A 114 -3.62 10.63 -2.68
CA SER A 114 -4.65 11.51 -2.11
C SER A 114 -4.28 12.02 -0.71
N PHE A 115 -3.64 11.17 0.10
CA PHE A 115 -3.14 11.56 1.42
C PHE A 115 -2.01 12.59 1.33
N LEU A 116 -1.04 12.38 0.43
CA LEU A 116 0.04 13.34 0.20
C LEU A 116 -0.49 14.69 -0.30
N GLU A 117 -1.48 14.69 -1.19
CA GLU A 117 -2.15 15.93 -1.62
C GLU A 117 -2.77 16.66 -0.42
N CYS A 118 -3.43 15.93 0.49
CA CYS A 118 -3.99 16.49 1.71
C CYS A 118 -2.91 17.06 2.65
N ILE A 119 -1.75 16.40 2.80
CA ILE A 119 -0.62 16.95 3.57
C ILE A 119 -0.07 18.20 2.90
N ALA A 120 0.18 18.15 1.58
CA ALA A 120 0.73 19.27 0.84
C ALA A 120 -0.18 20.50 0.89
N ILE A 121 -1.50 20.30 0.73
CA ILE A 121 -2.50 21.36 0.88
C ILE A 121 -2.48 21.92 2.31
N LYS A 122 -2.43 21.07 3.33
CA LYS A 122 -2.33 21.53 4.73
C LYS A 122 -1.07 22.36 4.99
N ASP A 123 0.07 21.97 4.43
CA ASP A 123 1.32 22.71 4.56
C ASP A 123 1.28 24.04 3.81
N ILE A 124 0.68 24.07 2.62
CA ILE A 124 0.45 25.32 1.87
C ILE A 124 -0.46 26.25 2.66
N VAL A 125 -1.59 25.75 3.18
CA VAL A 125 -2.53 26.53 4.00
C VAL A 125 -1.85 27.03 5.28
N LYS A 126 -1.09 26.18 5.96
CA LYS A 126 -0.32 26.55 7.17
C LYS A 126 0.70 27.65 6.85
N LYS A 127 1.43 27.55 5.74
CA LYS A 127 2.36 28.59 5.27
C LYS A 127 1.63 29.91 4.95
N ILE A 128 0.46 29.85 4.32
CA ILE A 128 -0.35 31.04 4.03
C ILE A 128 -0.83 31.70 5.33
N VAL A 129 -1.39 30.92 6.27
CA VAL A 129 -1.86 31.42 7.57
C VAL A 129 -0.73 32.04 8.38
N GLN A 130 0.44 31.39 8.42
CA GLN A 130 1.64 31.94 9.06
C GLN A 130 2.06 33.27 8.40
N ARG A 131 2.07 33.35 7.07
CA ARG A 131 2.43 34.57 6.34
C ARG A 131 1.43 35.69 6.56
N THR A 132 0.14 35.40 6.66
CA THR A 132 -0.89 36.40 7.00
C THR A 132 -0.79 36.88 8.44
N ASN A 133 -0.40 36.01 9.39
CA ASN A 133 -0.17 36.40 10.77
C ASN A 133 1.06 37.30 10.90
N LEU A 134 2.17 36.98 10.21
CA LEU A 134 3.36 37.85 10.15
C LEU A 134 3.04 39.24 9.59
N ARG A 135 2.28 39.34 8.50
CA ARG A 135 1.84 40.63 7.93
C ARG A 135 0.93 41.43 8.86
N ARG A 136 0.15 40.77 9.72
CA ARG A 136 -0.68 41.45 10.74
C ARG A 136 0.16 42.07 11.85
N PHE A 137 1.33 41.52 12.17
CA PHE A 137 2.24 42.11 13.16
C PHE A 137 3.14 43.20 12.57
N GLU A 138 3.53 43.09 11.29
CA GLU A 138 4.28 44.17 10.59
C GLU A 138 3.44 45.45 10.45
N LYS A 139 2.16 45.32 10.10
CA LYS A 139 1.26 46.49 9.98
C LYS A 139 0.97 47.21 11.30
N VAL A 140 1.24 46.57 12.44
CA VAL A 140 1.12 47.19 13.77
C VAL A 140 2.37 48.00 14.10
N LYS A 141 3.56 47.61 13.60
CA LYS A 141 4.81 48.38 13.77
C LYS A 141 4.93 49.56 12.80
N GLU A 142 4.30 49.49 11.63
CA GLU A 142 4.33 50.57 10.63
C GLU A 142 3.41 51.75 10.96
N LEU A 143 2.44 51.56 11.87
CA LEU A 143 1.53 52.61 12.35
C LEU A 143 2.07 53.40 13.55
N GLU A 144 3.25 53.02 14.09
CA GLU A 144 3.88 53.70 15.23
C GLU A 144 5.02 54.66 14.82
N ASN A 145 5.35 54.73 13.52
CA ASN A 145 6.40 55.61 12.98
C ASN A 145 5.87 56.59 11.91
N VAL A 146 4.73 57.23 12.14
CA VAL A 146 4.26 58.34 11.29
C VAL A 146 4.54 59.67 11.99
N THR A 147 5.68 60.26 11.65
CA THR A 147 5.98 61.68 11.86
C THR A 147 5.70 62.43 10.54
N PRO A 148 4.84 63.46 10.50
CA PRO A 148 4.76 64.41 9.37
C PRO A 148 5.81 65.54 9.58
N PRO A 149 6.29 66.28 8.56
CA PRO A 149 5.52 67.01 7.53
C PRO A 149 6.21 67.01 6.13
N TYR A 150 5.69 67.61 5.05
CA TYR A 150 5.85 69.04 4.71
C TYR A 150 5.37 69.26 3.26
N ILE A 151 4.75 70.41 3.02
CA ILE A 151 4.13 70.84 1.75
C ILE A 151 5.11 71.79 1.08
N GLU A 152 5.42 71.57 -0.21
CA GLU A 152 6.00 72.63 -1.04
C GLU A 152 5.39 72.67 -2.43
N SER A 153 5.08 73.89 -2.84
CA SER A 153 4.38 74.33 -4.03
C SER A 153 5.30 75.24 -4.85
N GLU A 154 5.34 75.10 -6.18
CA GLU A 154 5.82 76.11 -7.15
C GLU A 154 5.54 75.52 -8.55
N LYS A 155 4.78 76.06 -9.50
CA LYS A 155 4.59 77.41 -10.09
C LYS A 155 5.83 77.93 -10.82
N SER A 156 5.91 77.73 -12.14
CA SER A 156 6.76 78.54 -13.01
C SER A 156 6.22 78.63 -14.45
N ILE A 157 6.05 79.87 -14.91
CA ILE A 157 5.77 80.31 -16.28
C ILE A 157 6.97 81.18 -16.66
N SER A 158 7.47 81.08 -17.88
CA SER A 158 8.44 82.01 -18.46
C SER A 158 8.03 82.47 -19.87
N PRO A 159 8.12 83.78 -20.18
CA PRO A 159 8.10 84.31 -21.55
C PRO A 159 9.50 84.80 -21.95
N ALA A 160 9.75 84.91 -23.26
CA ALA A 160 10.97 85.50 -23.81
C ALA A 160 10.63 86.61 -24.83
N THR A 161 11.42 87.68 -24.78
CA THR A 161 11.27 88.98 -25.44
C THR A 161 12.59 89.35 -26.12
N VAL A 162 12.51 89.99 -27.31
CA VAL A 162 13.35 91.15 -27.80
C VAL A 162 14.82 90.80 -28.18
N CYS A 163 15.58 91.38 -29.13
CA CYS A 163 15.75 92.69 -29.82
C CYS A 163 16.61 92.47 -31.12
N GLU A 164 16.42 93.15 -32.27
CA GLU A 164 17.05 94.40 -32.80
C GLU A 164 18.17 94.22 -33.87
N GLY A 165 18.20 95.13 -34.88
CA GLY A 165 19.47 95.68 -35.41
C GLY A 165 19.69 95.80 -36.95
N ARG A 166 19.47 97.03 -37.51
CA ARG A 166 20.25 97.84 -38.54
C ARG A 166 20.71 97.23 -39.89
N LYS A 167 20.96 97.92 -41.04
CA LYS A 167 20.95 99.28 -41.68
C LYS A 167 21.31 99.00 -43.20
N GLN A 168 20.90 99.70 -44.28
CA GLN A 168 21.43 100.94 -44.92
C GLN A 168 20.81 101.09 -46.36
N GLU A 169 20.32 102.27 -46.79
CA GLU A 169 20.78 103.16 -47.92
C GLU A 169 20.57 102.63 -49.37
N THR A 170 20.01 103.32 -50.39
CA THR A 170 20.23 104.66 -51.03
C THR A 170 18.94 105.09 -51.79
N ALA A 171 18.46 106.35 -51.90
CA ALA A 171 18.88 107.61 -52.57
C ALA A 171 18.44 107.78 -54.06
N GLN A 172 17.80 108.94 -54.35
CA GLN A 172 17.17 109.45 -55.60
C GLN A 172 15.68 109.04 -55.74
N GLU A 173 14.66 109.90 -55.92
CA GLU A 173 14.55 111.20 -56.57
C GLU A 173 13.61 112.14 -55.77
N LYS A 174 14.02 113.39 -55.60
CA LYS A 174 13.26 114.47 -54.95
C LYS A 174 12.68 115.37 -56.03
N LYS A 175 11.34 115.34 -56.25
CA LYS A 175 10.53 116.54 -56.59
C LYS A 175 9.00 116.33 -56.72
N VAL A 176 8.43 115.23 -56.21
CA VAL A 176 6.95 115.05 -56.04
C VAL A 176 6.54 115.02 -54.54
N ALA A 177 7.48 115.31 -53.63
CA ALA A 177 7.41 114.98 -52.20
C ALA A 177 6.53 115.89 -51.32
N LYS A 178 5.98 117.00 -51.82
CA LYS A 178 5.12 117.89 -51.00
C LYS A 178 3.61 117.64 -51.14
N GLN A 179 3.13 117.07 -52.25
CA GLN A 179 1.72 116.65 -52.37
C GLN A 179 1.48 115.19 -51.89
N LEU A 180 2.49 114.32 -51.96
CA LEU A 180 2.39 112.94 -51.49
C LEU A 180 2.38 112.81 -49.96
N LYS A 181 2.93 113.79 -49.22
CA LYS A 181 3.03 113.78 -47.75
C LYS A 181 1.66 114.03 -47.08
N VAL A 182 0.86 114.95 -47.63
CA VAL A 182 -0.51 115.21 -47.16
C VAL A 182 -1.45 114.03 -47.49
N LYS A 183 -1.32 113.42 -48.69
CA LYS A 183 -2.06 112.19 -49.03
C LYS A 183 -1.65 110.98 -48.19
N ARG A 184 -0.36 110.81 -47.87
CA ARG A 184 0.13 109.74 -46.97
C ARG A 184 -0.33 109.91 -45.52
N GLU A 185 -0.42 111.13 -45.00
CA GLU A 185 -0.95 111.37 -43.65
C GLU A 185 -2.47 111.15 -43.59
N GLN A 186 -3.22 111.56 -44.63
CA GLN A 186 -4.65 111.21 -44.73
C GLN A 186 -4.88 109.71 -44.90
N GLN A 187 -4.04 109.02 -45.68
CA GLN A 187 -4.11 107.57 -45.86
C GLN A 187 -3.74 106.85 -44.55
N ALA A 188 -2.67 107.26 -43.86
CA ALA A 188 -2.27 106.69 -42.57
C ALA A 188 -3.33 106.92 -41.47
N ALA A 189 -4.05 108.06 -41.51
CA ALA A 189 -5.18 108.31 -40.62
C ALA A 189 -6.38 107.41 -40.94
N ARG A 190 -6.67 107.18 -42.22
CA ARG A 190 -7.71 106.22 -42.67
C ARG A 190 -7.33 104.78 -42.32
N ASP A 191 -6.08 104.39 -42.51
CA ASP A 191 -5.56 103.05 -42.19
C ASP A 191 -5.54 102.80 -40.68
N LYS A 192 -5.24 103.81 -39.84
CA LYS A 192 -5.38 103.70 -38.38
C LYS A 192 -6.83 103.54 -37.94
N LYS A 193 -7.79 104.20 -38.60
CA LYS A 193 -9.22 104.02 -38.33
C LYS A 193 -9.69 102.63 -38.79
N ALA A 194 -9.29 102.20 -39.99
CA ALA A 194 -9.57 100.87 -40.52
C ALA A 194 -8.99 99.77 -39.62
N ALA A 195 -7.73 99.88 -39.19
CA ALA A 195 -7.10 98.91 -38.29
C ALA A 195 -7.79 98.85 -36.91
N LYS A 196 -8.27 99.98 -36.38
CA LYS A 196 -9.07 99.99 -35.13
C LYS A 196 -10.43 99.31 -35.31
N GLN A 197 -11.11 99.54 -36.44
CA GLN A 197 -12.37 98.87 -36.77
C GLN A 197 -12.16 97.35 -36.95
N LEU A 198 -11.14 96.93 -37.70
CA LEU A 198 -10.80 95.53 -37.91
C LEU A 198 -10.44 94.81 -36.60
N LYS A 199 -9.76 95.49 -35.67
CA LYS A 199 -9.46 94.95 -34.33
C LYS A 199 -10.69 94.84 -33.44
N ALA A 200 -11.64 95.78 -33.56
CA ALA A 200 -12.91 95.72 -32.84
C ALA A 200 -13.81 94.59 -33.39
N GLU A 201 -13.87 94.44 -34.71
CA GLU A 201 -14.64 93.39 -35.38
C GLU A 201 -14.08 92.00 -35.10
N ARG A 202 -12.75 91.82 -35.15
CA ARG A 202 -12.10 90.57 -34.73
C ARG A 202 -12.38 90.22 -33.27
N LYS A 203 -12.44 91.21 -32.38
CA LYS A 203 -12.83 90.99 -30.97
C LYS A 203 -14.29 90.57 -30.84
N GLN A 204 -15.21 91.17 -31.61
CA GLN A 204 -16.62 90.75 -31.62
C GLN A 204 -16.79 89.34 -32.19
N GLN A 205 -16.11 88.99 -33.28
CA GLN A 205 -16.14 87.64 -33.85
C GLN A 205 -15.57 86.60 -32.90
N ALA A 206 -14.43 86.89 -32.24
CA ALA A 206 -13.85 85.99 -31.23
C ALA A 206 -14.79 85.79 -30.03
N ALA A 207 -15.48 86.85 -29.57
CA ALA A 207 -16.46 86.75 -28.50
C ALA A 207 -17.68 85.90 -28.91
N GLN A 208 -18.17 86.05 -30.14
CA GLN A 208 -19.27 85.23 -30.67
C GLN A 208 -18.88 83.75 -30.81
N GLN A 209 -17.67 83.44 -31.29
CA GLN A 209 -17.16 82.08 -31.39
C GLN A 209 -16.99 81.43 -30.01
N ALA A 210 -16.42 82.15 -29.04
CA ALA A 210 -16.28 81.66 -27.67
C ALA A 210 -17.65 81.39 -27.02
N ALA A 211 -18.65 82.23 -27.25
CA ALA A 211 -20.02 82.02 -26.76
C ALA A 211 -20.68 80.77 -27.40
N GLN A 212 -20.46 80.53 -28.69
CA GLN A 212 -20.95 79.33 -29.37
C GLN A 212 -20.27 78.05 -28.85
N GLN A 213 -18.95 78.07 -28.65
CA GLN A 213 -18.19 76.95 -28.07
C GLN A 213 -18.67 76.63 -26.66
N ALA A 214 -18.80 77.64 -25.79
CA ALA A 214 -19.32 77.44 -24.43
C ALA A 214 -20.73 76.83 -24.43
N THR A 215 -21.59 77.22 -25.38
CA THR A 215 -22.94 76.65 -25.51
C THR A 215 -22.90 75.20 -26.00
N GLN A 216 -22.00 74.86 -26.91
CA GLN A 216 -21.81 73.48 -27.38
C GLN A 216 -21.24 72.58 -26.27
N GLU A 217 -20.26 73.06 -25.49
CA GLU A 217 -19.70 72.34 -24.35
C GLU A 217 -20.75 72.08 -23.26
N GLN A 218 -21.61 73.06 -22.96
CA GLN A 218 -22.71 72.86 -22.01
C GLN A 218 -23.73 71.82 -22.50
N ARG A 219 -24.01 71.78 -23.81
CA ARG A 219 -24.88 70.74 -24.41
C ARG A 219 -24.22 69.36 -24.38
N ALA A 220 -22.92 69.29 -24.67
CA ALA A 220 -22.14 68.05 -24.60
C ALA A 220 -22.07 67.50 -23.17
N ALA A 221 -21.82 68.36 -22.17
CA ALA A 221 -21.79 67.97 -20.76
C ALA A 221 -23.15 67.45 -20.26
N LYS A 222 -24.26 68.08 -20.66
CA LYS A 222 -25.62 67.60 -20.35
C LYS A 222 -25.93 66.26 -21.03
N GLY A 223 -25.50 66.07 -22.28
CA GLY A 223 -25.62 64.81 -23.01
C GLY A 223 -24.88 63.66 -22.32
N LEU A 224 -23.62 63.88 -21.93
CA LEU A 224 -22.82 62.88 -21.20
C LEU A 224 -23.42 62.48 -19.85
N LYS A 225 -24.03 63.43 -19.12
CA LYS A 225 -24.71 63.12 -17.85
C LYS A 225 -25.92 62.22 -18.08
N ALA A 226 -26.75 62.52 -19.08
CA ALA A 226 -27.94 61.73 -19.41
C ALA A 226 -27.56 60.31 -19.89
N GLU A 227 -26.49 60.17 -20.68
CA GLU A 227 -26.00 58.87 -21.15
C GLU A 227 -25.49 58.00 -19.99
N ARG A 228 -24.73 58.59 -19.05
CA ARG A 228 -24.28 57.89 -17.84
C ARG A 228 -25.44 57.40 -16.97
N GLU A 229 -26.50 58.21 -16.82
CA GLU A 229 -27.70 57.79 -16.08
C GLU A 229 -28.45 56.65 -16.78
N GLN A 230 -28.59 56.70 -18.12
CA GLN A 230 -29.18 55.61 -18.88
C GLN A 230 -28.36 54.32 -18.78
N GLN A 231 -27.03 54.42 -18.85
CA GLN A 231 -26.15 53.26 -18.70
C GLN A 231 -26.27 52.65 -17.30
N ALA A 232 -26.25 53.48 -16.24
CA ALA A 232 -26.45 53.00 -14.87
C ALA A 232 -27.82 52.31 -14.67
N ALA A 233 -28.87 52.79 -15.34
CA ALA A 233 -30.19 52.14 -15.32
C ALA A 233 -30.19 50.79 -16.06
N ARG A 234 -29.49 50.68 -17.20
CA ARG A 234 -29.30 49.42 -17.93
C ARG A 234 -28.50 48.42 -17.11
N ASP A 235 -27.42 48.84 -16.48
CA ASP A 235 -26.57 47.99 -15.64
C ASP A 235 -27.34 47.46 -14.42
N LYS A 236 -28.17 48.31 -13.78
CA LYS A 236 -29.05 47.87 -12.68
C LYS A 236 -30.08 46.84 -13.12
N LYS A 237 -30.63 46.94 -14.33
CA LYS A 237 -31.57 45.94 -14.89
C LYS A 237 -30.83 44.65 -15.22
N ALA A 238 -29.67 44.72 -15.88
CA ALA A 238 -28.84 43.57 -16.20
C ALA A 238 -28.40 42.81 -14.94
N ALA A 239 -27.97 43.53 -13.90
CA ALA A 239 -27.58 42.91 -12.64
C ALA A 239 -28.75 42.19 -11.94
N LYS A 240 -29.98 42.71 -12.03
CA LYS A 240 -31.18 42.04 -11.51
C LYS A 240 -31.52 40.79 -12.30
N GLN A 241 -31.46 40.83 -13.63
CA GLN A 241 -31.68 39.68 -14.51
C GLN A 241 -30.66 38.58 -14.25
N PHE A 242 -29.37 38.92 -14.18
CA PHE A 242 -28.30 37.96 -13.90
C PHE A 242 -28.48 37.28 -12.53
N LYS A 243 -28.91 38.02 -11.50
CA LYS A 243 -29.23 37.43 -10.18
C LYS A 243 -30.42 36.47 -10.23
N ALA A 244 -31.44 36.78 -11.02
CA ALA A 244 -32.62 35.92 -11.18
C ALA A 244 -32.25 34.63 -11.95
N GLU A 245 -31.51 34.76 -13.05
CA GLU A 245 -31.06 33.63 -13.86
C GLU A 245 -30.15 32.69 -13.07
N ARG A 246 -29.19 33.23 -12.31
CA ARG A 246 -28.31 32.41 -11.45
C ARG A 246 -29.09 31.64 -10.39
N LYS A 247 -30.16 32.22 -9.83
CA LYS A 247 -31.05 31.53 -8.88
C LYS A 247 -31.81 30.39 -9.57
N GLN A 248 -32.32 30.62 -10.78
CA GLN A 248 -33.02 29.59 -11.55
C GLN A 248 -32.10 28.43 -11.95
N GLN A 249 -30.89 28.73 -12.41
CA GLN A 249 -29.88 27.70 -12.73
C GLN A 249 -29.50 26.89 -11.48
N ALA A 250 -29.31 27.54 -10.32
CA ALA A 250 -29.03 26.84 -9.07
C ALA A 250 -30.17 25.91 -8.65
N ALA A 251 -31.43 26.35 -8.80
CA ALA A 251 -32.59 25.52 -8.50
C ALA A 251 -32.71 24.31 -9.45
N GLN A 252 -32.46 24.49 -10.75
CA GLN A 252 -32.45 23.39 -11.72
C GLN A 252 -31.35 22.37 -11.43
N GLN A 253 -30.14 22.82 -11.10
CA GLN A 253 -29.04 21.93 -10.71
C GLN A 253 -29.35 21.16 -9.43
N ALA A 254 -29.95 21.81 -8.42
CA ALA A 254 -30.37 21.15 -7.19
C ALA A 254 -31.44 20.07 -7.45
N ALA A 255 -32.43 20.36 -8.30
CA ALA A 255 -33.45 19.40 -8.69
C ALA A 255 -32.88 18.20 -9.45
N GLN A 256 -31.93 18.42 -10.36
CA GLN A 256 -31.24 17.34 -11.07
C GLN A 256 -30.43 16.45 -10.13
N ARG A 257 -29.70 17.04 -9.17
CA ARG A 257 -28.96 16.28 -8.15
C ARG A 257 -29.89 15.44 -7.29
N ALA A 258 -30.97 16.02 -6.79
CA ALA A 258 -31.96 15.28 -6.00
C ALA A 258 -32.57 14.10 -6.80
N ALA A 259 -32.88 14.31 -8.08
CA ALA A 259 -33.39 13.24 -8.94
C ALA A 259 -32.34 12.13 -9.19
N GLN A 260 -31.06 12.49 -9.37
CA GLN A 260 -29.96 11.53 -9.50
C GLN A 260 -29.75 10.74 -8.21
N GLU A 261 -29.78 11.38 -7.05
CA GLU A 261 -29.67 10.73 -5.74
C GLU A 261 -30.81 9.74 -5.49
N GLN A 262 -32.06 10.11 -5.82
CA GLN A 262 -33.19 9.20 -5.72
C GLN A 262 -33.05 7.99 -6.66
N ARG A 263 -32.54 8.19 -7.88
CA ARG A 263 -32.26 7.09 -8.82
C ARG A 263 -31.13 6.19 -8.31
N ALA A 264 -30.07 6.77 -7.74
CA ALA A 264 -28.96 6.02 -7.14
C ALA A 264 -29.42 5.19 -5.94
N ALA A 265 -30.24 5.76 -5.05
CA ALA A 265 -30.81 5.05 -3.90
C ALA A 265 -31.70 3.88 -4.34
N LYS A 266 -32.55 4.06 -5.37
CA LYS A 266 -33.37 2.98 -5.94
C LYS A 266 -32.51 1.86 -6.53
N ARG A 267 -31.44 2.21 -7.27
CA ARG A 267 -30.48 1.24 -7.82
C ARG A 267 -29.78 0.44 -6.74
N LEU A 268 -29.27 1.11 -5.70
CA LEU A 268 -28.60 0.46 -4.58
C LEU A 268 -29.53 -0.51 -3.82
N LYS A 269 -30.81 -0.15 -3.65
CA LYS A 269 -31.82 -1.06 -3.07
C LYS A 269 -32.09 -2.27 -3.96
N ALA A 270 -32.14 -2.10 -5.28
CA ALA A 270 -32.31 -3.20 -6.23
C ALA A 270 -31.09 -4.13 -6.24
N GLU A 271 -29.88 -3.57 -6.26
CA GLU A 271 -28.63 -4.32 -6.23
C GLU A 271 -28.48 -5.15 -4.95
N ARG A 272 -28.77 -4.57 -3.77
CA ARG A 272 -28.79 -5.31 -2.51
C ARG A 272 -29.76 -6.49 -2.53
N LYS A 273 -30.96 -6.31 -3.12
CA LYS A 273 -31.93 -7.41 -3.28
C LYS A 273 -31.39 -8.51 -4.20
N GLN A 274 -30.73 -8.14 -5.31
CA GLN A 274 -30.14 -9.09 -6.24
C GLN A 274 -28.98 -9.87 -5.59
N GLN A 275 -28.11 -9.20 -4.84
CA GLN A 275 -27.02 -9.83 -4.10
C GLN A 275 -27.55 -10.81 -3.05
N ALA A 276 -28.56 -10.41 -2.28
CA ALA A 276 -29.20 -11.29 -1.29
C ALA A 276 -29.83 -12.54 -1.95
N ALA A 277 -30.49 -12.38 -3.10
CA ALA A 277 -31.03 -13.50 -3.85
C ALA A 277 -29.93 -14.45 -4.39
N GLN A 278 -28.82 -13.90 -4.86
CA GLN A 278 -27.66 -14.70 -5.31
C GLN A 278 -27.02 -15.47 -4.14
N GLN A 279 -26.87 -14.84 -2.98
CA GLN A 279 -26.35 -15.48 -1.76
C GLN A 279 -27.28 -16.63 -1.32
N ALA A 280 -28.58 -16.38 -1.22
CA ALA A 280 -29.55 -17.42 -0.87
C ALA A 280 -29.53 -18.60 -1.87
N ALA A 281 -29.40 -18.33 -3.17
CA ALA A 281 -29.28 -19.37 -4.18
C ALA A 281 -27.97 -20.18 -4.04
N GLN A 282 -26.86 -19.54 -3.68
CA GLN A 282 -25.59 -20.23 -3.41
C GLN A 282 -25.69 -21.10 -2.16
N GLU A 283 -26.26 -20.60 -1.07
CA GLU A 283 -26.48 -21.37 0.16
C GLU A 283 -27.35 -22.60 -0.08
N GLN A 284 -28.42 -22.48 -0.87
CA GLN A 284 -29.24 -23.62 -1.26
C GLN A 284 -28.46 -24.67 -2.07
N ARG A 285 -27.55 -24.24 -2.96
CA ARG A 285 -26.68 -25.17 -3.71
C ARG A 285 -25.68 -25.88 -2.79
N VAL A 286 -25.08 -25.16 -1.85
CA VAL A 286 -24.14 -25.72 -0.87
C VAL A 286 -24.88 -26.72 0.04
N ALA A 287 -26.07 -26.39 0.52
CA ALA A 287 -26.88 -27.28 1.35
C ALA A 287 -27.26 -28.57 0.61
N LYS A 288 -27.67 -28.48 -0.67
CA LYS A 288 -27.95 -29.66 -1.51
C LYS A 288 -26.72 -30.53 -1.72
N ARG A 289 -25.55 -29.92 -1.98
CA ARG A 289 -24.28 -30.64 -2.15
C ARG A 289 -23.86 -31.35 -0.86
N LEU A 290 -23.95 -30.69 0.29
CA LEU A 290 -23.63 -31.26 1.59
C LEU A 290 -24.55 -32.46 1.92
N LYS A 291 -25.84 -32.35 1.59
CA LYS A 291 -26.79 -33.47 1.76
C LYS A 291 -26.38 -34.67 0.89
N ALA A 292 -26.10 -34.45 -0.40
CA ALA A 292 -25.66 -35.50 -1.32
C ALA A 292 -24.34 -36.15 -0.87
N GLU A 293 -23.39 -35.36 -0.36
CA GLU A 293 -22.11 -35.85 0.15
C GLU A 293 -22.29 -36.73 1.39
N ARG A 294 -23.17 -36.33 2.33
CA ARG A 294 -23.52 -37.15 3.50
C ARG A 294 -24.17 -38.47 3.10
N GLU A 295 -25.05 -38.46 2.11
CA GLU A 295 -25.66 -39.69 1.58
C GLU A 295 -24.61 -40.60 0.93
N GLN A 296 -23.71 -40.05 0.12
CA GLN A 296 -22.59 -40.80 -0.45
C GLN A 296 -21.68 -41.39 0.64
N GLN A 297 -21.36 -40.62 1.67
CA GLN A 297 -20.55 -41.10 2.79
C GLN A 297 -21.24 -42.25 3.52
N ALA A 298 -22.54 -42.13 3.82
CA ALA A 298 -23.30 -43.22 4.45
C ALA A 298 -23.31 -44.51 3.62
N THR A 299 -23.33 -44.41 2.27
CA THR A 299 -23.21 -45.61 1.42
C THR A 299 -21.81 -46.22 1.44
N ARG A 300 -20.76 -45.40 1.51
CA ARG A 300 -19.37 -45.86 1.65
C ARG A 300 -19.15 -46.55 2.99
N ASP A 301 -19.66 -45.96 4.07
CA ASP A 301 -19.55 -46.54 5.42
C ASP A 301 -20.29 -47.88 5.51
N LYS A 302 -21.48 -48.00 4.91
CA LYS A 302 -22.20 -49.28 4.81
C LYS A 302 -21.41 -50.34 4.03
N LYS A 303 -20.71 -49.97 2.96
CA LYS A 303 -19.86 -50.89 2.20
C LYS A 303 -18.62 -51.30 3.00
N ALA A 304 -17.96 -50.34 3.64
CA ALA A 304 -16.80 -50.59 4.49
C ALA A 304 -17.14 -51.51 5.67
N ALA A 305 -18.28 -51.29 6.33
CA ALA A 305 -18.74 -52.16 7.41
C ALA A 305 -18.96 -53.62 6.96
N LYS A 306 -19.57 -53.83 5.78
CA LYS A 306 -19.74 -55.17 5.20
C LYS A 306 -18.41 -55.84 4.87
N GLN A 307 -17.46 -55.08 4.32
CA GLN A 307 -16.11 -55.59 4.02
C GLN A 307 -15.38 -55.99 5.30
N PHE A 308 -15.43 -55.15 6.34
CA PHE A 308 -14.81 -55.44 7.63
C PHE A 308 -15.40 -56.69 8.30
N GLU A 309 -16.73 -56.87 8.22
CA GLU A 309 -17.37 -58.08 8.73
C GLU A 309 -16.93 -59.34 7.96
N ALA A 310 -16.82 -59.25 6.64
CA ALA A 310 -16.33 -60.35 5.81
C ALA A 310 -14.87 -60.70 6.11
N GLU A 311 -14.01 -59.69 6.24
CA GLU A 311 -12.60 -59.86 6.59
C GLU A 311 -12.44 -60.51 7.97
N ARG A 312 -13.21 -60.05 8.98
CA ARG A 312 -13.20 -60.66 10.31
C ARG A 312 -13.62 -62.12 10.29
N LYS A 313 -14.62 -62.49 9.48
CA LYS A 313 -15.03 -63.90 9.29
C LYS A 313 -13.91 -64.72 8.63
N GLN A 314 -13.24 -64.16 7.62
CA GLN A 314 -12.11 -64.81 6.96
C GLN A 314 -10.93 -65.03 7.92
N GLN A 315 -10.58 -64.02 8.72
CA GLN A 315 -9.52 -64.13 9.73
C GLN A 315 -9.87 -65.18 10.80
N ALA A 316 -11.10 -65.20 11.31
CA ALA A 316 -11.55 -66.21 12.25
C ALA A 316 -11.48 -67.63 11.67
N ALA A 317 -11.83 -67.82 10.40
CA ALA A 317 -11.72 -69.10 9.73
C ALA A 317 -10.25 -69.54 9.55
N GLN A 318 -9.35 -68.61 9.24
CA GLN A 318 -7.91 -68.87 9.15
C GLN A 318 -7.32 -69.27 10.52
N GLN A 319 -7.71 -68.58 11.59
CA GLN A 319 -7.28 -68.92 12.96
C GLN A 319 -7.76 -70.32 13.35
N ALA A 320 -9.04 -70.64 13.12
CA ALA A 320 -9.59 -71.96 13.40
C ALA A 320 -8.90 -73.09 12.59
N ALA A 321 -8.48 -72.80 11.35
CA ALA A 321 -7.72 -73.76 10.54
C ALA A 321 -6.29 -73.96 11.10
N GLN A 322 -5.61 -72.89 11.52
CA GLN A 322 -4.30 -72.97 12.16
C GLN A 322 -4.36 -73.75 13.48
N GLU A 323 -5.35 -73.49 14.33
CA GLU A 323 -5.55 -74.23 15.59
C GLU A 323 -5.77 -75.73 15.36
N LYS A 324 -6.54 -76.10 14.33
CA LYS A 324 -6.72 -77.51 13.95
C LYS A 324 -5.40 -78.18 13.54
N GLU A 325 -4.55 -77.47 12.77
CA GLU A 325 -3.25 -77.99 12.38
C GLU A 325 -2.27 -78.09 13.56
N VAL A 326 -2.28 -77.11 14.47
CA VAL A 326 -1.51 -77.16 15.72
C VAL A 326 -1.97 -78.34 16.58
N ALA A 327 -3.28 -78.56 16.74
CA ALA A 327 -3.82 -79.69 17.50
C ALA A 327 -3.39 -81.05 16.91
N LYS A 328 -3.39 -81.19 15.58
CA LYS A 328 -2.87 -82.41 14.91
C LYS A 328 -1.37 -82.60 15.17
N ARG A 329 -0.56 -81.54 15.09
CA ARG A 329 0.87 -81.60 15.38
C ARG A 329 1.15 -82.01 16.82
N VAL A 330 0.45 -81.41 17.78
CA VAL A 330 0.57 -81.75 19.21
C VAL A 330 0.17 -83.21 19.46
N LYS A 331 -0.88 -83.71 18.80
CA LYS A 331 -1.26 -85.13 18.89
C LYS A 331 -0.15 -86.05 18.34
N ALA A 332 0.37 -85.75 17.15
CA ALA A 332 1.44 -86.52 16.53
C ALA A 332 2.73 -86.50 17.38
N GLU A 333 3.07 -85.36 17.96
CA GLU A 333 4.22 -85.21 18.86
C GLU A 333 4.06 -86.05 20.14
N ARG A 334 2.87 -86.06 20.75
CA ARG A 334 2.56 -86.93 21.90
C ARG A 334 2.70 -88.41 21.55
N GLU A 335 2.23 -88.83 20.36
CA GLU A 335 2.38 -90.20 19.88
C GLU A 335 3.86 -90.56 19.65
N GLN A 336 4.65 -89.66 19.06
CA GLN A 336 6.10 -89.84 18.91
C GLN A 336 6.82 -89.93 20.25
N GLN A 337 6.43 -89.10 21.23
CA GLN A 337 7.01 -89.14 22.57
C GLN A 337 6.70 -90.47 23.27
N ALA A 338 5.44 -90.93 23.23
CA ALA A 338 5.07 -92.22 23.78
C ALA A 338 5.84 -93.40 23.15
N ALA A 339 6.11 -93.34 21.84
CA ALA A 339 6.93 -94.34 21.15
C ALA A 339 8.40 -94.29 21.61
N ARG A 340 8.97 -93.09 21.82
CA ARG A 340 10.32 -92.92 22.37
C ARG A 340 10.41 -93.46 23.79
N ASP A 341 9.45 -93.14 24.64
CA ASP A 341 9.39 -93.61 26.02
C ASP A 341 9.28 -95.14 26.09
N LYS A 342 8.48 -95.75 25.21
CA LYS A 342 8.39 -97.23 25.08
C LYS A 342 9.71 -97.85 24.65
N LYS A 343 10.47 -97.20 23.75
CA LYS A 343 11.80 -97.66 23.33
C LYS A 343 12.82 -97.52 24.46
N ALA A 344 12.82 -96.39 25.16
CA ALA A 344 13.69 -96.15 26.31
C ALA A 344 13.42 -97.17 27.45
N ALA A 345 12.16 -97.45 27.75
CA ALA A 345 11.78 -98.48 28.74
C ALA A 345 12.30 -99.88 28.37
N ARG A 346 12.26 -100.24 27.08
CA ARG A 346 12.83 -101.51 26.58
C ARG A 346 14.35 -101.54 26.71
N GLN A 347 15.03 -100.46 26.35
CA GLN A 347 16.49 -100.35 26.51
C GLN A 347 16.89 -100.48 27.98
N LEU A 348 16.21 -99.76 28.87
CA LEU A 348 16.45 -99.81 30.31
C LEU A 348 16.21 -101.22 30.89
N LYS A 349 15.22 -101.96 30.38
CA LYS A 349 15.03 -103.37 30.74
C LYS A 349 16.21 -104.25 30.31
N VAL A 350 16.69 -104.10 29.07
CA VAL A 350 17.86 -104.82 28.56
C VAL A 350 19.12 -104.46 29.35
N GLU A 351 19.33 -103.19 29.67
CA GLU A 351 20.45 -102.74 30.50
C GLU A 351 20.41 -103.33 31.90
N ARG A 352 19.22 -103.38 32.53
CA ARG A 352 19.03 -104.05 33.83
C ARG A 352 19.34 -105.55 33.76
N GLU A 353 18.90 -106.24 32.72
CA GLU A 353 19.20 -107.67 32.49
C GLU A 353 20.70 -107.89 32.25
N GLN A 354 21.36 -107.04 31.46
CA GLN A 354 22.81 -107.07 31.24
C GLN A 354 23.57 -106.83 32.55
N HIS A 355 23.17 -105.84 33.34
CA HIS A 355 23.78 -105.56 34.64
C HIS A 355 23.63 -106.74 35.61
N ALA A 356 22.44 -107.33 35.68
CA ALA A 356 22.20 -108.53 36.50
C ALA A 356 23.05 -109.73 36.03
N ALA A 357 23.19 -109.94 34.71
CA ALA A 357 24.04 -110.99 34.15
C ALA A 357 25.53 -110.75 34.46
N GLN A 358 26.00 -109.51 34.39
CA GLN A 358 27.35 -109.12 34.78
C GLN A 358 27.59 -109.36 36.27
N GLN A 359 26.65 -108.98 37.14
CA GLN A 359 26.72 -109.26 38.58
C GLN A 359 26.81 -110.77 38.85
N ALA A 360 25.92 -111.58 38.26
CA ALA A 360 25.96 -113.04 38.41
C ALA A 360 27.29 -113.65 37.90
N ALA A 361 27.86 -113.10 36.83
CA ALA A 361 29.17 -113.53 36.33
C ALA A 361 30.31 -113.15 37.29
N GLN A 362 30.25 -111.97 37.91
CA GLN A 362 31.20 -111.55 38.95
C GLN A 362 31.08 -112.44 40.20
N GLU A 363 29.87 -112.75 40.66
CA GLU A 363 29.63 -113.67 41.77
C GLU A 363 30.16 -115.07 41.47
N ARG A 364 29.93 -115.60 40.26
CA ARG A 364 30.52 -116.88 39.83
C ARG A 364 32.05 -116.85 39.84
N LYS A 365 32.67 -115.76 39.40
CA LYS A 365 34.14 -115.57 39.47
C LYS A 365 34.62 -115.48 40.92
N ALA A 366 33.89 -114.77 41.79
CA ALA A 366 34.18 -114.66 43.21
C ALA A 366 34.07 -116.03 43.91
N ALA A 367 33.03 -116.80 43.64
CA ALA A 367 32.85 -118.16 44.14
C ALA A 367 33.98 -119.10 43.68
N LYS A 368 34.38 -119.03 42.40
CA LYS A 368 35.56 -119.78 41.90
C LYS A 368 36.85 -119.35 42.60
N ARG A 369 37.06 -118.05 42.85
CA ARG A 369 38.22 -117.55 43.61
C ARG A 369 38.21 -118.05 45.05
N LEU A 370 37.07 -118.04 45.73
CA LEU A 370 36.92 -118.61 47.07
C LEU A 370 37.23 -120.11 47.08
N LYS A 371 36.76 -120.86 46.06
CA LYS A 371 37.06 -122.29 45.91
C LYS A 371 38.55 -122.54 45.62
N ALA A 372 39.18 -121.72 44.77
CA ALA A 372 40.62 -121.80 44.53
C ALA A 372 41.44 -121.44 45.78
N LYS A 373 40.99 -120.46 46.56
CA LYS A 373 41.60 -120.06 47.84
C LYS A 373 41.44 -121.15 48.92
N ALA A 374 40.30 -121.84 48.93
CA ALA A 374 40.07 -123.02 49.77
C ALA A 374 40.95 -124.21 49.35
N LEU A 375 41.18 -124.40 48.04
CA LEU A 375 42.08 -125.43 47.53
C LEU A 375 43.56 -125.10 47.77
N SER A 376 43.98 -123.83 47.71
CA SER A 376 45.34 -123.43 48.07
C SER A 376 45.63 -123.53 49.57
N ALA A 377 44.60 -123.51 50.42
CA ALA A 377 44.74 -123.75 51.85
C ALA A 377 44.97 -125.24 52.21
N ILE A 378 44.86 -126.15 51.24
CA ILE A 378 45.04 -127.60 51.41
C ILE A 378 46.45 -128.07 50.94
N ILE A 379 47.30 -127.17 50.42
CA ILE A 379 48.72 -127.45 50.18
C ILE A 379 49.53 -126.85 51.35
N PRO A 380 50.00 -127.65 52.32
CA PRO A 380 51.05 -127.21 53.21
C PRO A 380 52.36 -127.14 52.42
N THR A 381 52.82 -125.92 52.14
CA THR A 381 54.21 -125.62 51.82
C THR A 381 55.08 -126.07 53.00
N GLN A 382 55.67 -127.24 52.88
CA GLN A 382 56.82 -127.66 53.69
C GLN A 382 58.09 -127.45 52.88
N HIS A 383 58.90 -126.46 53.28
CA HIS A 383 60.33 -126.40 53.03
C HIS A 383 61.02 -125.85 54.30
N THR A 384 61.38 -126.81 55.13
CA THR A 384 62.43 -126.91 56.15
C THR A 384 62.48 -128.42 56.41
N HIS A 385 63.51 -129.20 56.12
CA HIS A 385 64.91 -128.95 55.77
C HIS A 385 65.39 -130.03 54.80
#